data_AF-A0A5M9JN37-F1
#
_entry.id   AF-A0A5M9JN37-F1
#
_cell.length_a   1.000
_cell.length_b   1.000
_cell.length_c   1.000
_cell.angle_alpha   90.00
_cell.angle_beta   90.00
_cell.angle_gamma   90.00
#
_symmetry.space_group_name_H-M   'P 1'
#
loop_
_entity.id
_entity.type
_entity.pdbx_description
1 polymer ?
#
loop_
_entity_poly.entity_id
_entity_poly.type
_entity_poly.pdbx_seq_one_letter_code
_entity_poly.pdbx_strand_id
1 'polypeptide(L)'
;MFLAVVAAPIALAVPAPVPAPFPKPQPKIGRVSAVANRVVDIGSLSSAIPAVLTNTADVLTAADTVQQAIANGTLFGTDVPILGKKLFLAAQPTATPTCIAQAQEWVAGVWGVSDPAASPTPSANIIVNALELILDGFTSSDLQAVASGVNPSDASINNVNNPVPSDKSFYNNVNGNAPFSVDEETLRAAIYIPPGFTWGKKQPIVLSPGTGGYGYSQFASNIGKLLATTDYADPIYLNIPGALLADAQVNAEYVAYALQYFNVMTSRKPAIVTWSQGSLDTQWAFKYWPSIPSIVTDHISMSPDYHGTVLAYILCPGFEIGNDIACVPSVFQQVYQSNFVNKLRSNNGDSAYVPTTNVYSLTDEIVQPQIGTAASAFLNDARGVGVSNTYLQGACLGLPAGGLYTHAGVLYNPVAYALLTDALLNDGPGSFDRVSDQCGNIAAPGISLSDVIETQATIPMTALNILLYEGKVTNEPEIKSYATY
;
A
#
# COMPACT_ATOMS: atom_id res chain seq x y z
N MET A 1 9.68 30.08 -38.07
CA MET A 1 9.84 30.91 -36.85
C MET A 1 9.64 29.97 -35.68
N PHE A 2 10.75 29.48 -35.12
CA PHE A 2 10.77 28.52 -34.01
C PHE A 2 10.20 29.21 -32.77
N LEU A 3 9.06 28.73 -32.24
CA LEU A 3 8.70 29.04 -30.86
C LEU A 3 9.51 28.09 -29.98
N ALA A 4 10.52 28.64 -29.31
CA ALA A 4 11.16 28.00 -28.18
C ALA A 4 10.10 27.83 -27.08
N VAL A 5 9.72 26.59 -26.80
CA VAL A 5 9.05 26.24 -25.55
C VAL A 5 10.09 26.46 -24.46
N VAL A 6 9.97 27.57 -23.75
CA VAL A 6 10.75 27.82 -22.54
C VAL A 6 10.27 26.79 -21.52
N ALA A 7 11.12 25.80 -21.23
CA ALA A 7 10.93 24.92 -20.09
C ALA A 7 10.83 25.80 -18.84
N ALA A 8 9.63 25.92 -18.28
CA ALA A 8 9.47 26.45 -16.94
C ALA A 8 10.18 25.48 -15.98
N PRO A 9 10.86 25.96 -14.93
CA PRO A 9 11.39 25.07 -13.92
C PRO A 9 10.18 24.34 -13.31
N ILE A 10 10.27 23.01 -13.21
CA ILE A 10 9.43 22.20 -12.33
C ILE A 10 9.71 22.75 -10.93
N ALA A 11 8.94 23.75 -10.50
CA ALA A 11 9.04 24.26 -9.17
C ALA A 11 8.54 23.13 -8.28
N LEU A 12 9.48 22.40 -7.66
CA LEU A 12 9.19 21.68 -6.43
C LEU A 12 8.38 22.65 -5.59
N ALA A 13 7.12 22.30 -5.30
CA ALA A 13 6.30 23.11 -4.42
C ALA A 13 7.13 23.41 -3.17
N VAL A 14 7.20 24.69 -2.79
CA VAL A 14 7.91 25.14 -1.59
C VAL A 14 7.54 24.19 -0.44
N PRO A 15 8.50 23.72 0.39
CA PRO A 15 8.22 22.77 1.44
C PRO A 15 7.02 23.24 2.26
N ALA A 16 5.92 22.49 2.18
CA ALA A 16 4.78 22.74 3.05
C ALA A 16 5.17 22.32 4.47
N PRO A 17 4.73 23.04 5.51
CA PRO A 17 4.82 22.53 6.88
C PRO A 17 4.20 21.14 6.94
N VAL A 18 4.88 20.18 7.58
CA VAL A 18 4.29 18.88 7.87
C VAL A 18 3.00 19.13 8.67
N PRO A 19 1.83 18.68 8.20
CA PRO A 19 0.59 18.80 8.96
C PRO A 19 0.74 18.18 10.34
N ALA A 20 0.03 18.72 11.33
CA ALA A 20 0.05 18.13 12.66
C ALA A 20 -0.34 16.64 12.57
N PRO A 21 0.37 15.74 13.28
CA PRO A 21 0.02 14.33 13.34
C PRO A 21 -1.46 14.14 13.68
N PHE A 22 -2.13 13.17 13.05
CA PHE A 22 -3.43 12.74 13.55
C PHE A 22 -3.23 12.35 15.03
N PRO A 23 -4.04 12.90 15.96
CA PRO A 23 -3.71 12.84 17.37
C PRO A 23 -3.52 11.39 17.78
N LYS A 24 -2.37 11.07 18.40
CA LYS A 24 -2.26 9.82 19.13
C LYS A 24 -3.37 9.85 20.19
N PRO A 25 -4.35 8.92 20.14
CA PRO A 25 -5.40 8.89 21.13
C PRO A 25 -4.77 8.75 22.51
N GLN A 26 -5.18 9.61 23.43
CA GLN A 26 -4.68 9.51 24.79
C GLN A 26 -5.36 8.33 25.48
N PRO A 27 -4.61 7.43 26.14
CA PRO A 27 -5.22 6.39 26.95
C PRO A 27 -6.09 7.07 28.01
N LYS A 28 -7.37 6.74 28.04
CA LYS A 28 -8.24 7.16 29.15
C LYS A 28 -7.88 6.32 30.36
N ILE A 29 -6.85 6.75 31.08
CA ILE A 29 -6.54 6.25 32.42
C ILE A 29 -7.73 6.63 33.31
N GLY A 30 -8.66 5.69 33.47
CA GLY A 30 -9.82 5.83 34.33
C GLY A 30 -11.16 5.83 33.59
N ARG A 31 -11.61 4.64 33.16
CA ARG A 31 -13.01 4.20 33.22
C ARG A 31 -13.16 2.69 32.91
N VAL A 32 -12.42 1.86 33.64
CA VAL A 32 -12.89 0.47 33.93
C VAL A 32 -13.87 0.47 35.11
N SER A 33 -14.31 1.65 35.57
CA SER A 33 -15.21 1.79 36.70
C SER A 33 -16.52 2.46 36.27
N ALA A 34 -17.58 1.66 36.34
CA ALA A 34 -19.00 2.01 36.21
C ALA A 34 -19.56 2.21 34.78
N VAL A 35 -19.54 1.15 33.97
CA VAL A 35 -20.74 0.82 33.17
C VAL A 35 -21.30 -0.47 33.76
N ALA A 36 -22.37 -0.30 34.53
CA ALA A 36 -23.16 -1.41 35.03
C ALA A 36 -23.70 -2.25 33.86
N ASN A 37 -23.46 -3.56 33.90
CA ASN A 37 -24.31 -4.61 33.34
C ASN A 37 -24.88 -4.42 31.92
N ARG A 38 -24.04 -4.21 30.91
CA ARG A 38 -24.31 -4.78 29.57
C ARG A 38 -23.03 -5.32 28.99
N VAL A 39 -22.77 -6.60 29.25
CA VAL A 39 -22.02 -7.42 28.30
C VAL A 39 -22.84 -7.37 27.00
N VAL A 40 -22.40 -6.61 26.01
CA VAL A 40 -23.00 -6.69 24.69
C VAL A 40 -22.46 -7.98 24.09
N ASP A 41 -23.27 -9.03 24.12
CA ASP A 41 -22.94 -10.31 23.49
C ASP A 41 -22.79 -10.08 21.97
N ILE A 42 -21.86 -10.80 21.33
CA ILE A 42 -21.66 -10.78 19.87
C ILE A 42 -22.98 -11.03 19.13
N GLY A 43 -23.89 -11.81 19.71
CA GLY A 43 -25.24 -12.01 19.19
C GLY A 43 -26.07 -10.72 19.08
N SER A 44 -25.94 -9.80 20.04
CA SER A 44 -26.61 -8.49 20.02
C SER A 44 -26.00 -7.56 18.99
N LEU A 45 -24.66 -7.49 18.89
CA LEU A 45 -23.98 -6.67 17.87
C LEU A 45 -24.27 -7.21 16.47
N SER A 46 -24.23 -8.53 16.30
CA SER A 46 -24.61 -9.19 15.06
C SER A 46 -26.05 -8.83 14.70
N SER A 47 -27.00 -8.91 15.63
CA SER A 47 -28.41 -8.55 15.36
C SER A 47 -28.61 -7.08 15.01
N ALA A 48 -27.70 -6.20 15.42
CA ALA A 48 -27.74 -4.77 15.09
C ALA A 48 -27.22 -4.46 13.67
N ILE A 49 -26.42 -5.35 13.08
CA ILE A 49 -25.98 -5.22 11.68
C ILE A 49 -27.11 -5.74 10.77
N PRO A 50 -27.74 -4.87 9.95
CA PRO A 50 -28.76 -5.29 8.99
C PRO A 50 -28.24 -6.38 8.06
N ALA A 51 -29.12 -7.24 7.56
CA ALA A 51 -28.74 -8.27 6.60
C ALA A 51 -28.26 -7.67 5.26
N VAL A 52 -28.76 -6.49 4.92
CA VAL A 52 -28.43 -5.73 3.72
C VAL A 52 -28.31 -4.26 4.08
N LEU A 53 -27.21 -3.63 3.70
CA LEU A 53 -26.90 -2.21 3.82
C LEU A 53 -26.87 -1.63 2.41
N THR A 54 -27.74 -0.65 2.13
CA THR A 54 -27.94 -0.05 0.79
C THR A 54 -28.02 1.48 0.83
N ASN A 55 -27.67 2.10 1.96
CA ASN A 55 -27.60 3.56 2.06
C ASN A 55 -26.55 3.96 3.12
N THR A 56 -26.00 5.16 2.94
CA THR A 56 -24.90 5.68 3.76
C THR A 56 -25.30 5.85 5.23
N ALA A 57 -26.57 6.16 5.55
CA ALA A 57 -27.02 6.35 6.93
C ALA A 57 -26.99 5.03 7.73
N ASP A 58 -27.43 3.93 7.12
CA ASP A 58 -27.37 2.60 7.73
C ASP A 58 -25.93 2.09 7.84
N VAL A 59 -25.10 2.35 6.81
CA VAL A 59 -23.66 2.05 6.84
C VAL A 59 -22.99 2.78 8.00
N LEU A 60 -23.22 4.09 8.12
CA LEU A 60 -22.68 4.90 9.21
C LEU A 60 -23.06 4.32 10.57
N THR A 61 -24.35 4.02 10.76
CA THR A 61 -24.86 3.46 12.01
C THR A 61 -24.22 2.11 12.35
N ALA A 62 -24.14 1.20 11.37
CA ALA A 62 -23.58 -0.14 11.57
C ALA A 62 -22.06 -0.10 11.80
N ALA A 63 -21.32 0.67 11.01
CA ALA A 63 -19.88 0.83 11.14
C ALA A 63 -19.49 1.51 12.45
N ASP A 64 -20.20 2.57 12.86
CA ASP A 64 -19.96 3.23 14.15
C ASP A 64 -20.26 2.30 15.32
N THR A 65 -21.31 1.49 15.22
CA THR A 65 -21.61 0.47 16.24
C THR A 65 -20.45 -0.50 16.41
N VAL A 66 -19.89 -1.01 15.30
CA VAL A 66 -18.74 -1.92 15.34
C VAL A 66 -17.49 -1.20 15.85
N GLN A 67 -17.15 -0.02 15.33
CA GLN A 67 -15.99 0.77 15.75
C GLN A 67 -16.05 1.09 17.25
N GLN A 68 -17.20 1.54 17.76
CA GLN A 68 -17.37 1.84 19.18
C GLN A 68 -17.26 0.58 20.05
N ALA A 69 -17.78 -0.56 19.59
CA ALA A 69 -17.66 -1.83 20.30
C ALA A 69 -16.21 -2.31 20.39
N ILE A 70 -15.41 -2.12 19.33
CA ILE A 70 -13.96 -2.37 19.37
C ILE A 70 -13.31 -1.43 20.38
N ALA A 71 -13.60 -0.14 20.25
CA ALA A 71 -12.96 0.91 21.04
C ALA A 71 -13.22 0.80 22.55
N ASN A 72 -14.43 0.41 22.93
CA ASN A 72 -14.80 0.26 24.35
C ASN A 72 -14.47 -1.13 24.91
N GLY A 73 -13.88 -2.02 24.10
CA GLY A 73 -13.47 -3.37 24.50
C GLY A 73 -14.63 -4.36 24.67
N THR A 74 -15.81 -4.07 24.13
CA THR A 74 -16.93 -5.03 24.09
C THR A 74 -16.83 -6.01 22.91
N LEU A 75 -16.07 -5.65 21.87
CA LEU A 75 -15.71 -6.52 20.76
C LEU A 75 -14.18 -6.66 20.70
N PHE A 76 -13.66 -7.88 20.85
CA PHE A 76 -12.21 -8.13 20.85
C PHE A 76 -11.87 -9.53 20.35
N GLY A 77 -10.57 -9.74 20.06
CA GLY A 77 -10.06 -11.06 19.69
C GLY A 77 -10.77 -11.65 18.47
N THR A 78 -11.18 -12.92 18.60
CA THR A 78 -11.80 -13.71 17.52
C THR A 78 -13.18 -13.23 17.08
N ASP A 79 -13.82 -12.33 17.84
CA ASP A 79 -15.14 -11.82 17.51
C ASP A 79 -15.09 -10.69 16.47
N VAL A 80 -13.98 -9.94 16.39
CA VAL A 80 -13.80 -8.85 15.41
C VAL A 80 -13.84 -9.39 13.97
N PRO A 81 -13.12 -10.46 13.61
CA PRO A 81 -13.22 -11.04 12.27
C PRO A 81 -14.63 -11.47 11.87
N ILE A 82 -15.42 -11.99 12.82
CA ILE A 82 -16.80 -12.46 12.56
C ILE A 82 -17.70 -11.29 12.19
N LEU A 83 -17.69 -10.21 12.99
CA LEU A 83 -18.51 -9.04 12.71
C LEU A 83 -17.99 -8.23 11.52
N GLY A 84 -16.67 -8.18 11.32
CA GLY A 84 -16.06 -7.55 10.14
C GLY A 84 -16.56 -8.20 8.84
N LYS A 85 -16.50 -9.53 8.74
CA LYS A 85 -17.06 -10.27 7.58
C LYS A 85 -18.54 -9.99 7.39
N LYS A 86 -19.33 -10.07 8.47
CA LYS A 86 -20.78 -9.80 8.40
C LYS A 86 -21.08 -8.40 7.89
N LEU A 87 -20.38 -7.39 8.41
CA LEU A 87 -20.57 -5.99 8.04
C LEU A 87 -20.26 -5.76 6.55
N PHE A 88 -19.13 -6.27 6.07
CA PHE A 88 -18.73 -6.14 4.67
C PHE A 88 -19.62 -6.94 3.72
N LEU A 89 -20.11 -8.12 4.12
CA LEU A 89 -21.10 -8.88 3.33
C LEU A 89 -22.46 -8.18 3.25
N ALA A 90 -22.83 -7.43 4.28
CA ALA A 90 -24.11 -6.70 4.31
C ALA A 90 -24.11 -5.51 3.34
N ALA A 91 -22.97 -4.83 3.12
CA ALA A 91 -22.86 -3.74 2.17
C ALA A 91 -23.03 -4.23 0.73
N GLN A 92 -24.03 -3.70 0.03
CA GLN A 92 -24.33 -4.06 -1.35
C GLN A 92 -24.28 -2.82 -2.25
N PRO A 93 -23.66 -2.93 -3.45
CA PRO A 93 -23.66 -1.84 -4.42
C PRO A 93 -25.06 -1.32 -4.72
N THR A 94 -25.21 0.01 -4.68
CA THR A 94 -26.44 0.74 -5.01
C THR A 94 -26.27 1.61 -6.24
N ALA A 95 -25.02 1.89 -6.60
CA ALA A 95 -24.62 2.57 -7.81
C ALA A 95 -23.39 1.89 -8.41
N THR A 96 -23.03 2.30 -9.62
CA THR A 96 -21.76 1.94 -10.25
C THR A 96 -21.35 3.10 -11.14
N PRO A 97 -20.08 3.56 -11.10
CA PRO A 97 -19.63 4.60 -12.00
C PRO A 97 -19.80 4.17 -13.45
N THR A 98 -20.05 5.14 -14.33
CA THR A 98 -20.26 4.90 -15.78
C THR A 98 -19.04 5.26 -16.63
N CYS A 99 -18.09 6.00 -16.05
CA CYS A 99 -16.82 6.36 -16.67
C CYS A 99 -15.73 6.57 -15.62
N ILE A 100 -14.46 6.60 -16.05
CA ILE A 100 -13.30 6.73 -15.15
C ILE A 100 -13.32 8.07 -14.41
N ALA A 101 -13.73 9.16 -15.06
CA ALA A 101 -13.82 10.48 -14.43
C ALA A 101 -14.81 10.47 -13.26
N GLN A 102 -15.99 9.89 -13.45
CA GLN A 102 -16.99 9.73 -12.40
C GLN A 102 -16.47 8.83 -11.27
N ALA A 103 -15.73 7.76 -11.60
CA ALA A 103 -15.11 6.90 -10.60
C ALA A 103 -14.10 7.67 -9.74
N GLN A 104 -13.25 8.51 -10.33
CA GLN A 104 -12.30 9.35 -9.57
C GLN A 104 -13.01 10.33 -8.64
N GLU A 105 -14.05 11.01 -9.12
CA GLU A 105 -14.85 11.95 -8.34
C GLU A 105 -15.54 11.26 -7.16
N TRP A 106 -16.16 10.10 -7.38
CA TRP A 106 -16.86 9.37 -6.32
C TRP A 106 -15.90 8.86 -5.24
N VAL A 107 -14.80 8.22 -5.63
CA VAL A 107 -13.81 7.73 -4.64
C VAL A 107 -13.24 8.90 -3.84
N ALA A 108 -12.80 9.98 -4.49
CA ALA A 108 -12.26 11.14 -3.80
C ALA A 108 -13.31 11.81 -2.88
N GLY A 109 -14.57 11.84 -3.33
CA GLY A 109 -15.70 12.38 -2.60
C GLY A 109 -15.97 11.68 -1.26
N VAL A 110 -15.80 10.35 -1.21
CA VAL A 110 -15.88 9.58 0.05
C VAL A 110 -14.91 10.10 1.10
N TRP A 111 -13.75 10.62 0.69
CA TRP A 111 -12.73 11.19 1.59
C TRP A 111 -12.84 12.71 1.76
N GLY A 112 -13.94 13.31 1.29
CA GLY A 112 -14.17 14.75 1.35
C GLY A 112 -13.27 15.55 0.41
N VAL A 113 -12.68 14.93 -0.62
CA VAL A 113 -11.82 15.59 -1.60
C VAL A 113 -12.60 15.84 -2.88
N SER A 114 -12.69 17.12 -3.26
CA SER A 114 -13.25 17.55 -4.55
C SER A 114 -12.33 18.48 -5.33
N ASP A 115 -11.25 18.94 -4.70
CA ASP A 115 -10.26 19.84 -5.29
C ASP A 115 -8.90 19.12 -5.35
N PRO A 116 -8.32 18.90 -6.54
CA PRO A 116 -7.00 18.28 -6.66
C PRO A 116 -5.87 19.13 -6.02
N ALA A 117 -6.10 20.40 -5.72
CA ALA A 117 -5.16 21.25 -4.99
C ALA A 117 -5.29 21.16 -3.46
N ALA A 118 -6.18 20.31 -2.93
CA ALA A 118 -6.41 20.16 -1.51
C ALA A 118 -5.99 18.77 -1.00
N SER A 119 -5.35 18.74 0.17
CA SER A 119 -5.17 17.50 0.92
C SER A 119 -6.51 16.98 1.45
N PRO A 120 -6.65 15.65 1.63
CA PRO A 120 -7.83 15.06 2.25
C PRO A 120 -8.02 15.49 3.69
N THR A 121 -9.28 15.52 4.11
CA THR A 121 -9.61 15.60 5.54
C THR A 121 -9.39 14.23 6.15
N PRO A 122 -8.69 14.11 7.29
CA PRO A 122 -8.54 12.82 7.97
C PRO A 122 -9.90 12.15 8.20
N SER A 123 -10.02 10.89 7.81
CA SER A 123 -11.21 10.10 8.10
C SER A 123 -11.36 9.90 9.61
N ALA A 124 -12.59 10.04 10.12
CA ALA A 124 -12.92 9.70 11.51
C ALA A 124 -13.27 8.21 11.69
N ASN A 125 -13.60 7.51 10.60
CA ASN A 125 -13.96 6.09 10.62
C ASN A 125 -13.73 5.48 9.23
N ILE A 126 -12.57 4.83 9.06
CA ILE A 126 -12.21 4.23 7.77
C ILE A 126 -13.17 3.11 7.34
N ILE A 127 -13.86 2.47 8.30
CA ILE A 127 -14.85 1.43 8.00
C ILE A 127 -16.04 2.06 7.26
N VAL A 128 -16.48 3.25 7.67
CA VAL A 128 -17.57 3.97 6.98
C VAL A 128 -17.19 4.24 5.54
N ASN A 129 -16.00 4.82 5.31
CA ASN A 129 -15.52 5.12 3.96
C ASN A 129 -15.37 3.86 3.11
N ALA A 130 -14.83 2.77 3.67
CA ALA A 130 -14.72 1.49 2.97
C ALA A 130 -16.08 0.93 2.54
N LEU A 131 -17.09 0.99 3.42
CA LEU A 131 -18.43 0.50 3.10
C LEU A 131 -19.17 1.43 2.12
N GLU A 132 -18.96 2.74 2.22
CA GLU A 132 -19.50 3.72 1.26
C GLU A 132 -18.94 3.48 -0.15
N LEU A 133 -17.64 3.18 -0.27
CA LEU A 133 -17.05 2.73 -1.54
C LEU A 133 -17.75 1.47 -2.10
N ILE A 134 -18.11 0.51 -1.24
CA ILE A 134 -18.87 -0.67 -1.68
C ILE A 134 -20.28 -0.27 -2.17
N LEU A 135 -20.96 0.64 -1.47
CA LEU A 135 -22.27 1.16 -1.90
C LEU A 135 -22.20 1.88 -3.25
N ASP A 136 -21.10 2.59 -3.52
CA ASP A 136 -20.84 3.28 -4.78
C ASP A 136 -20.40 2.34 -5.92
N GLY A 137 -20.24 1.05 -5.64
CA GLY A 137 -19.94 0.02 -6.63
C GLY A 137 -18.47 -0.35 -6.75
N PHE A 138 -17.60 0.12 -5.86
CA PHE A 138 -16.19 -0.26 -5.79
C PHE A 138 -16.03 -1.60 -5.07
N THR A 139 -16.31 -2.69 -5.80
CA THR A 139 -16.24 -4.08 -5.32
C THR A 139 -15.40 -4.94 -6.27
N SER A 140 -14.97 -6.11 -5.79
CA SER A 140 -14.24 -7.10 -6.57
C SER A 140 -14.59 -8.53 -6.12
N SER A 141 -14.29 -9.53 -6.95
CA SER A 141 -14.44 -10.94 -6.58
C SER A 141 -13.60 -11.29 -5.34
N ASP A 142 -12.41 -10.72 -5.22
CA ASP A 142 -11.49 -10.98 -4.11
C ASP A 142 -12.05 -10.41 -2.81
N LEU A 143 -12.59 -9.20 -2.83
CA LEU A 143 -13.27 -8.61 -1.68
C LEU A 143 -14.43 -9.50 -1.21
N GLN A 144 -15.26 -9.97 -2.14
CA GLN A 144 -16.39 -10.86 -1.84
C GLN A 144 -15.93 -12.22 -1.30
N ALA A 145 -14.85 -12.77 -1.84
CA ALA A 145 -14.25 -14.02 -1.38
C ALA A 145 -13.74 -13.88 0.07
N VAL A 146 -12.95 -12.84 0.36
CA VAL A 146 -12.43 -12.56 1.70
C VAL A 146 -13.57 -12.35 2.71
N ALA A 147 -14.59 -11.57 2.33
CA ALA A 147 -15.77 -11.34 3.16
C ALA A 147 -16.54 -12.65 3.44
N SER A 148 -16.55 -13.57 2.48
CA SER A 148 -17.14 -14.92 2.62
C SER A 148 -16.23 -15.92 3.34
N GLY A 149 -15.01 -15.53 3.72
CA GLY A 149 -14.02 -16.41 4.37
C GLY A 149 -13.30 -17.37 3.43
N VAL A 150 -13.27 -17.06 2.13
CA VAL A 150 -12.54 -17.80 1.10
C VAL A 150 -11.27 -17.04 0.73
N ASN A 151 -10.16 -17.76 0.55
CA ASN A 151 -8.93 -17.17 0.04
C ASN A 151 -9.01 -17.02 -1.49
N PRO A 152 -8.75 -15.83 -2.06
CA PRO A 152 -8.62 -15.67 -3.50
C PRO A 152 -7.51 -16.56 -4.07
N SER A 153 -7.74 -17.23 -5.21
CA SER A 153 -6.88 -18.31 -5.70
C SER A 153 -5.44 -17.86 -5.99
N ASP A 154 -5.28 -16.72 -6.65
CA ASP A 154 -3.98 -16.19 -7.07
C ASP A 154 -3.31 -15.31 -6.00
N ALA A 155 -4.01 -15.08 -4.87
CA ALA A 155 -3.46 -14.48 -3.65
C ALA A 155 -2.87 -15.54 -2.69
N SER A 156 -2.61 -16.76 -3.19
CA SER A 156 -2.04 -17.85 -2.39
C SER A 156 -0.69 -17.45 -1.77
N ILE A 157 -0.52 -17.80 -0.50
CA ILE A 157 0.74 -17.69 0.26
C ILE A 157 1.53 -19.00 0.30
N ASN A 158 1.01 -20.05 -0.36
CA ASN A 158 1.53 -21.41 -0.34
C ASN A 158 1.89 -21.88 -1.77
N ASN A 159 2.60 -21.05 -2.54
CA ASN A 159 2.99 -21.37 -3.90
C ASN A 159 4.12 -22.41 -3.92
N VAL A 160 4.09 -23.29 -4.91
CA VAL A 160 5.14 -24.31 -5.09
C VAL A 160 6.12 -23.83 -6.15
N ASN A 161 7.22 -23.23 -5.70
CA ASN A 161 8.30 -22.77 -6.57
C ASN A 161 9.55 -23.65 -6.41
N ASN A 162 10.32 -23.78 -7.50
CA ASN A 162 11.56 -24.57 -7.49
C ASN A 162 12.55 -24.05 -6.44
N PRO A 163 13.18 -24.94 -5.66
CA PRO A 163 14.21 -24.54 -4.71
C PRO A 163 15.43 -23.96 -5.43
N VAL A 164 16.15 -23.08 -4.73
CA VAL A 164 17.42 -22.55 -5.21
C VAL A 164 18.44 -23.70 -5.29
N PRO A 165 19.23 -23.82 -6.39
CA PRO A 165 20.29 -24.82 -6.50
C PRO A 165 21.26 -24.76 -5.32
N SER A 166 21.69 -25.90 -4.77
CA SER A 166 22.52 -25.94 -3.55
C SER A 166 23.91 -25.31 -3.70
N ASP A 167 24.40 -25.15 -4.93
CA ASP A 167 25.64 -24.44 -5.25
C ASP A 167 25.46 -22.91 -5.32
N LYS A 168 24.22 -22.43 -5.33
CA LYS A 168 23.84 -21.02 -5.26
C LYS A 168 23.23 -20.78 -3.89
N SER A 169 23.87 -19.97 -3.05
CA SER A 169 23.31 -19.68 -1.73
C SER A 169 23.48 -18.21 -1.41
N PHE A 170 22.35 -17.57 -1.10
CA PHE A 170 22.26 -16.19 -0.65
C PHE A 170 21.45 -16.04 0.66
N TYR A 171 20.81 -17.12 1.09
CA TYR A 171 20.02 -17.18 2.31
C TYR A 171 20.93 -17.49 3.51
N ASN A 172 21.06 -16.53 4.44
CA ASN A 172 21.82 -16.64 5.69
C ASN A 172 23.30 -17.00 5.56
N ASN A 173 23.90 -16.80 4.38
CA ASN A 173 25.29 -17.15 4.11
C ASN A 173 26.08 -16.02 3.42
N VAL A 174 25.46 -14.85 3.20
CA VAL A 174 26.13 -13.65 2.67
C VAL A 174 26.59 -12.79 3.83
N ASN A 175 27.91 -12.61 3.95
CA ASN A 175 28.48 -11.77 5.00
C ASN A 175 28.00 -10.32 4.87
N GLY A 176 27.56 -9.72 5.98
CA GLY A 176 27.05 -8.35 6.05
C GLY A 176 25.53 -8.22 5.81
N ASN A 177 24.86 -9.24 5.27
CA ASN A 177 23.40 -9.26 5.24
C ASN A 177 22.82 -9.54 6.63
N ALA A 178 21.68 -8.92 6.91
CA ALA A 178 20.85 -9.29 8.05
C ALA A 178 20.42 -10.77 7.97
N PRO A 179 20.31 -11.45 9.11
CA PRO A 179 19.78 -12.80 9.13
C PRO A 179 18.27 -12.79 8.82
N PHE A 180 17.84 -13.71 7.97
CA PHE A 180 16.44 -14.08 7.83
C PHE A 180 15.98 -14.82 9.09
N SER A 181 14.82 -14.42 9.61
CA SER A 181 14.11 -15.10 10.70
C SER A 181 13.02 -16.05 10.19
N VAL A 182 12.54 -15.84 8.96
CA VAL A 182 11.62 -16.74 8.28
C VAL A 182 12.41 -17.79 7.51
N ASP A 183 11.98 -19.05 7.56
CA ASP A 183 12.61 -20.12 6.81
C ASP A 183 12.47 -19.93 5.28
N GLU A 184 13.43 -20.48 4.54
CA GLU A 184 13.50 -20.29 3.08
C GLU A 184 12.27 -20.83 2.35
N GLU A 185 11.69 -21.94 2.80
CA GLU A 185 10.51 -22.53 2.14
C GLU A 185 9.30 -21.60 2.28
N THR A 186 9.09 -21.06 3.46
CA THR A 186 8.03 -20.06 3.73
C THR A 186 8.25 -18.77 2.94
N LEU A 187 9.50 -18.25 2.87
CA LEU A 187 9.83 -17.07 2.06
C LEU A 187 9.53 -17.30 0.57
N ARG A 188 9.92 -18.48 0.05
CA ARG A 188 9.72 -18.86 -1.35
C ARG A 188 8.24 -19.11 -1.69
N ALA A 189 7.45 -19.62 -0.75
CA ALA A 189 6.04 -19.93 -0.96
C ALA A 189 5.16 -18.67 -1.13
N ALA A 190 5.60 -17.51 -0.62
CA ALA A 190 4.90 -16.24 -0.80
C ALA A 190 4.96 -15.68 -2.24
N ILE A 191 5.79 -16.26 -3.12
CA ILE A 191 6.03 -15.75 -4.47
C ILE A 191 5.03 -16.40 -5.43
N TYR A 192 4.11 -15.63 -6.00
CA TYR A 192 3.26 -16.10 -7.09
C TYR A 192 3.90 -15.79 -8.45
N ILE A 193 4.28 -16.86 -9.16
CA ILE A 193 4.90 -16.81 -10.49
C ILE A 193 3.83 -17.15 -11.53
N PRO A 194 3.43 -16.21 -12.41
CA PRO A 194 2.43 -16.49 -13.43
C PRO A 194 2.88 -17.59 -14.41
N PRO A 195 1.97 -18.43 -14.94
CA PRO A 195 2.32 -19.52 -15.87
C PRO A 195 3.08 -19.09 -17.13
N GLY A 196 2.98 -17.82 -17.53
CA GLY A 196 3.67 -17.25 -18.69
C GLY A 196 5.09 -16.73 -18.41
N PHE A 197 5.59 -16.85 -17.18
CA PHE A 197 6.92 -16.35 -16.79
C PHE A 197 8.03 -16.97 -17.65
N THR A 198 8.92 -16.13 -18.20
CA THR A 198 9.84 -16.56 -19.25
C THR A 198 11.21 -17.01 -18.74
N TRP A 199 11.45 -16.98 -17.43
CA TRP A 199 12.68 -17.43 -16.78
C TRP A 199 13.95 -16.79 -17.37
N GLY A 200 13.95 -15.47 -17.45
CA GLY A 200 15.12 -14.69 -17.85
C GLY A 200 15.19 -14.34 -19.34
N LYS A 201 14.13 -14.56 -20.14
CA LYS A 201 14.07 -13.90 -21.46
C LYS A 201 13.69 -12.42 -21.31
N LYS A 202 12.72 -12.14 -20.43
CA LYS A 202 12.33 -10.80 -20.00
C LYS A 202 12.92 -10.49 -18.63
N GLN A 203 12.93 -9.21 -18.26
CA GLN A 203 13.34 -8.79 -16.92
C GLN A 203 12.30 -9.23 -15.88
N PRO A 204 12.69 -9.94 -14.80
CA PRO A 204 11.77 -10.22 -13.69
C PRO A 204 11.41 -8.92 -12.96
N ILE A 205 10.13 -8.63 -12.83
CA ILE A 205 9.61 -7.47 -12.09
C ILE A 205 8.88 -7.96 -10.86
N VAL A 206 9.46 -7.75 -9.68
CA VAL A 206 8.84 -8.09 -8.40
C VAL A 206 7.82 -7.02 -8.05
N LEU A 207 6.56 -7.40 -7.84
CA LEU A 207 5.47 -6.51 -7.44
C LEU A 207 5.20 -6.71 -5.95
N SER A 208 5.60 -5.73 -5.13
CA SER A 208 5.44 -5.74 -3.68
C SER A 208 4.20 -4.95 -3.24
N PRO A 209 3.24 -5.59 -2.55
CA PRO A 209 1.94 -5.00 -2.21
C PRO A 209 2.03 -3.88 -1.18
N GLY A 210 0.89 -3.22 -0.97
CA GLY A 210 0.65 -2.31 0.15
C GLY A 210 -0.02 -3.00 1.36
N THR A 211 -0.20 -2.23 2.43
CA THR A 211 -0.81 -2.70 3.68
C THR A 211 -2.19 -3.33 3.45
N GLY A 212 -2.42 -4.49 4.08
CA GLY A 212 -3.72 -5.15 4.09
C GLY A 212 -4.09 -5.84 2.79
N GLY A 213 -3.14 -6.12 1.90
CA GLY A 213 -3.41 -6.92 0.71
C GLY A 213 -2.25 -7.81 0.29
N TYR A 214 -2.49 -8.52 -0.80
CA TYR A 214 -1.54 -9.44 -1.43
C TYR A 214 -1.13 -8.87 -2.78
N GLY A 215 0.07 -9.22 -3.26
CA GLY A 215 0.61 -8.71 -4.51
C GLY A 215 -0.37 -8.91 -5.67
N TYR A 216 -0.90 -10.11 -5.85
CA TYR A 216 -1.79 -10.36 -6.98
C TYR A 216 -3.05 -9.51 -6.93
N SER A 217 -3.76 -9.52 -5.79
CA SER A 217 -5.04 -8.82 -5.66
C SER A 217 -4.92 -7.29 -5.76
N GLN A 218 -3.75 -6.71 -5.49
CA GLN A 218 -3.54 -5.27 -5.60
C GLN A 218 -2.96 -4.81 -6.94
N PHE A 219 -2.32 -5.69 -7.72
CA PHE A 219 -1.68 -5.32 -8.99
C PHE A 219 -2.34 -5.92 -10.25
N ALA A 220 -3.12 -7.00 -10.12
CA ALA A 220 -3.63 -7.75 -11.27
C ALA A 220 -4.52 -6.94 -12.22
N SER A 221 -5.15 -5.88 -11.73
CA SER A 221 -6.07 -5.03 -12.50
C SER A 221 -5.46 -3.69 -12.90
N ASN A 222 -4.16 -3.48 -12.70
CA ASN A 222 -3.48 -2.22 -12.99
C ASN A 222 -2.07 -2.41 -13.61
N ILE A 223 -0.99 -2.09 -12.91
CA ILE A 223 0.39 -2.23 -13.38
C ILE A 223 0.70 -3.67 -13.77
N GLY A 224 0.27 -4.65 -12.98
CA GLY A 224 0.50 -6.07 -13.27
C GLY A 224 -0.15 -6.50 -14.59
N LYS A 225 -1.38 -6.04 -14.85
CA LYS A 225 -2.10 -6.24 -16.12
C LYS A 225 -1.29 -5.70 -17.29
N LEU A 226 -0.84 -4.46 -17.19
CA LEU A 226 -0.15 -3.80 -18.30
C LEU A 226 1.22 -4.44 -18.55
N LEU A 227 2.01 -4.70 -17.51
CA LEU A 227 3.31 -5.38 -17.62
C LEU A 227 3.22 -6.77 -18.24
N ALA A 228 2.17 -7.53 -17.93
CA ALA A 228 1.97 -8.87 -18.50
C ALA A 228 1.81 -8.87 -20.04
N THR A 229 1.46 -7.73 -20.63
CA THR A 229 1.33 -7.57 -22.09
C THR A 229 2.61 -7.14 -22.80
N THR A 230 3.64 -6.76 -22.05
CA THR A 230 4.91 -6.25 -22.60
C THR A 230 5.83 -7.38 -23.06
N ASP A 231 6.79 -7.06 -23.92
CA ASP A 231 7.83 -7.99 -24.36
C ASP A 231 9.14 -7.89 -23.56
N TYR A 232 9.26 -6.90 -22.67
CA TYR A 232 10.47 -6.62 -21.88
C TYR A 232 10.38 -7.01 -20.39
N ALA A 233 9.16 -7.13 -19.83
CA ALA A 233 8.96 -7.40 -18.41
C ALA A 233 8.17 -8.70 -18.16
N ASP A 234 8.52 -9.37 -17.05
CA ASP A 234 7.80 -10.50 -16.48
C ASP A 234 7.33 -10.16 -15.05
N PRO A 235 6.06 -9.81 -14.84
CA PRO A 235 5.56 -9.48 -13.50
C PRO A 235 5.44 -10.72 -12.61
N ILE A 236 5.87 -10.56 -11.36
CA ILE A 236 5.78 -11.55 -10.29
C ILE A 236 5.13 -10.89 -9.10
N TYR A 237 4.27 -11.59 -8.38
CA TYR A 237 3.49 -11.01 -7.30
C TYR A 237 3.93 -11.56 -5.94
N LEU A 238 4.21 -10.68 -4.97
CA LEU A 238 4.50 -11.08 -3.60
C LEU A 238 3.23 -11.12 -2.76
N ASN A 239 2.78 -12.32 -2.41
CA ASN A 239 1.66 -12.55 -1.52
C ASN A 239 2.20 -12.78 -0.10
N ILE A 240 2.62 -11.70 0.56
CA ILE A 240 3.26 -11.78 1.87
C ILE A 240 2.23 -12.20 2.93
N PRO A 241 2.53 -13.22 3.77
CA PRO A 241 1.60 -13.73 4.78
C PRO A 241 1.02 -12.66 5.70
N GLY A 242 -0.24 -12.82 6.08
CA GLY A 242 -0.95 -11.83 6.89
C GLY A 242 -1.25 -10.53 6.15
N ALA A 243 -1.19 -10.53 4.81
CA ALA A 243 -1.50 -9.38 3.97
C ALA A 243 -0.70 -8.12 4.34
N LEU A 244 0.61 -8.29 4.61
CA LEU A 244 1.51 -7.20 5.03
C LEU A 244 1.18 -6.55 6.40
N LEU A 245 0.32 -7.17 7.23
CA LEU A 245 -0.11 -6.58 8.51
C LEU A 245 0.84 -6.91 9.68
N ALA A 246 1.73 -7.89 9.50
CA ALA A 246 2.74 -8.28 10.48
C ALA A 246 3.89 -7.25 10.57
N ASP A 247 4.90 -7.51 11.42
CA ASP A 247 6.09 -6.65 11.56
C ASP A 247 6.75 -6.37 10.20
N ALA A 248 6.83 -5.10 9.80
CA ALA A 248 7.42 -4.65 8.53
C ALA A 248 8.88 -5.10 8.35
N GLN A 249 9.62 -5.32 9.44
CA GLN A 249 10.98 -5.87 9.40
C GLN A 249 11.01 -7.33 8.95
N VAL A 250 9.93 -8.08 9.20
CA VAL A 250 9.70 -9.44 8.71
C VAL A 250 9.14 -9.39 7.28
N ASN A 251 8.23 -8.46 6.98
CA ASN A 251 7.71 -8.29 5.60
C ASN A 251 8.85 -7.99 4.61
N ALA A 252 9.83 -7.16 5.00
CA ALA A 252 11.04 -6.87 4.25
C ALA A 252 11.91 -8.11 3.93
N GLU A 253 11.84 -9.18 4.74
CA GLU A 253 12.55 -10.43 4.46
C GLU A 253 12.03 -11.09 3.18
N TYR A 254 10.72 -11.04 2.92
CA TYR A 254 10.13 -11.58 1.70
C TYR A 254 10.58 -10.81 0.45
N VAL A 255 10.67 -9.47 0.55
CA VAL A 255 11.23 -8.64 -0.52
C VAL A 255 12.69 -8.98 -0.76
N ALA A 256 13.49 -9.04 0.30
CA ALA A 256 14.91 -9.35 0.23
C ALA A 256 15.16 -10.72 -0.41
N TYR A 257 14.38 -11.73 -0.02
CA TYR A 257 14.47 -13.08 -0.56
C TYR A 257 14.06 -13.13 -2.03
N ALA A 258 12.93 -12.52 -2.41
CA ALA A 258 12.42 -12.56 -3.77
C ALA A 258 13.40 -11.97 -4.79
N LEU A 259 14.02 -10.82 -4.49
CA LEU A 259 15.00 -10.18 -5.38
C LEU A 259 16.23 -11.06 -5.62
N GLN A 260 16.75 -11.68 -4.56
CA GLN A 260 17.88 -12.60 -4.68
C GLN A 260 17.48 -13.90 -5.40
N TYR A 261 16.29 -14.42 -5.12
CA TYR A 261 15.73 -15.61 -5.78
C TYR A 261 15.68 -15.42 -7.30
N PHE A 262 15.04 -14.34 -7.78
CA PHE A 262 14.96 -14.11 -9.23
C PHE A 262 16.30 -13.78 -9.85
N ASN A 263 17.19 -13.09 -9.14
CA ASN A 263 18.53 -12.87 -9.65
C ASN A 263 19.27 -14.18 -9.94
N VAL A 264 19.22 -15.12 -8.99
CA VAL A 264 19.86 -16.42 -9.13
C VAL A 264 19.17 -17.30 -10.16
N MET A 265 17.85 -17.42 -10.07
CA MET A 265 17.08 -18.37 -10.88
C MET A 265 17.00 -17.98 -12.36
N THR A 266 17.15 -16.69 -12.68
CA THR A 266 17.06 -16.19 -14.05
C THR A 266 18.40 -15.71 -14.62
N SER A 267 19.43 -15.58 -13.77
CA SER A 267 20.70 -14.93 -14.14
C SER A 267 20.53 -13.52 -14.72
N ARG A 268 19.44 -12.82 -14.34
CA ARG A 268 19.15 -11.43 -14.70
C ARG A 268 18.90 -10.60 -13.47
N LYS A 269 19.23 -9.32 -13.53
CA LYS A 269 18.90 -8.37 -12.46
C LYS A 269 17.39 -8.09 -12.46
N PRO A 270 16.66 -8.38 -11.38
CA PRO A 270 15.26 -7.95 -11.28
C PRO A 270 15.15 -6.43 -11.11
N ALA A 271 13.96 -5.91 -11.39
CA ALA A 271 13.50 -4.64 -10.86
C ALA A 271 12.36 -4.88 -9.86
N ILE A 272 12.03 -3.87 -9.07
CA ILE A 272 10.92 -3.94 -8.12
C ILE A 272 9.97 -2.77 -8.29
N VAL A 273 8.68 -3.07 -8.37
CA VAL A 273 7.59 -2.10 -8.31
C VAL A 273 6.87 -2.30 -6.99
N THR A 274 6.61 -1.22 -6.29
CA THR A 274 6.06 -1.22 -4.94
C THR A 274 4.84 -0.32 -4.87
N TRP A 275 3.90 -0.65 -3.98
CA TRP A 275 2.80 0.23 -3.62
C TRP A 275 2.78 0.41 -2.11
N SER A 276 2.56 1.64 -1.63
CA SER A 276 2.37 1.90 -0.19
C SER A 276 3.53 1.33 0.65
N GLN A 277 3.22 0.62 1.74
CA GLN A 277 4.17 -0.09 2.62
C GLN A 277 5.18 -0.98 1.91
N GLY A 278 4.88 -1.58 0.75
CA GLY A 278 5.86 -2.37 0.00
C GLY A 278 7.12 -1.57 -0.32
N SER A 279 7.01 -0.24 -0.36
CA SER A 279 8.13 0.70 -0.52
C SER A 279 9.00 0.80 0.74
N LEU A 280 8.39 0.85 1.93
CA LEU A 280 9.10 0.78 3.22
C LEU A 280 9.83 -0.56 3.37
N ASP A 281 9.15 -1.66 3.07
CA ASP A 281 9.72 -3.01 3.14
C ASP A 281 10.92 -3.16 2.20
N THR A 282 10.80 -2.62 0.98
CA THR A 282 11.88 -2.61 -0.01
C THR A 282 13.07 -1.76 0.41
N GLN A 283 12.81 -0.56 0.92
CA GLN A 283 13.87 0.34 1.40
C GLN A 283 14.59 -0.27 2.63
N TRP A 284 13.85 -0.94 3.51
CA TRP A 284 14.40 -1.70 4.63
C TRP A 284 15.26 -2.88 4.15
N ALA A 285 14.79 -3.63 3.15
CA ALA A 285 15.54 -4.70 2.53
C ALA A 285 16.86 -4.21 1.93
N PHE A 286 16.86 -3.10 1.17
CA PHE A 286 18.08 -2.51 0.63
C PHE A 286 19.07 -2.05 1.69
N LYS A 287 18.55 -1.52 2.81
CA LYS A 287 19.38 -1.04 3.91
C LYS A 287 20.09 -2.18 4.64
N TYR A 288 19.39 -3.27 4.97
CA TYR A 288 19.91 -4.31 5.87
C TYR A 288 20.36 -5.60 5.16
N TRP A 289 20.07 -5.77 3.87
CA TRP A 289 20.70 -6.77 3.00
C TRP A 289 21.53 -6.06 1.93
N PRO A 290 22.71 -5.51 2.28
CA PRO A 290 23.52 -4.67 1.39
C PRO A 290 24.04 -5.37 0.13
N SER A 291 23.88 -6.69 -0.01
CA SER A 291 24.13 -7.37 -1.29
C SER A 291 23.09 -7.03 -2.37
N ILE A 292 21.86 -6.70 -1.96
CA ILE A 292 20.70 -6.55 -2.87
C ILE A 292 20.84 -5.36 -3.83
N PRO A 293 21.26 -4.16 -3.41
CA PRO A 293 21.39 -3.03 -4.34
C PRO A 293 22.27 -3.31 -5.57
N SER A 294 23.23 -4.25 -5.47
CA SER A 294 24.09 -4.62 -6.59
C SER A 294 23.40 -5.47 -7.68
N ILE A 295 22.29 -6.13 -7.34
CA ILE A 295 21.56 -7.07 -8.21
C ILE A 295 20.21 -6.53 -8.68
N VAL A 296 19.79 -5.35 -8.24
CA VAL A 296 18.53 -4.71 -8.66
C VAL A 296 18.83 -3.59 -9.65
N THR A 297 18.02 -3.44 -10.70
CA THR A 297 18.18 -2.33 -11.65
C THR A 297 17.45 -1.08 -11.20
N ASP A 298 16.19 -1.24 -10.76
CA ASP A 298 15.27 -0.13 -10.51
C ASP A 298 14.34 -0.42 -9.33
N HIS A 299 14.02 0.63 -8.58
CA HIS A 299 12.96 0.66 -7.59
C HIS A 299 11.91 1.69 -8.00
N ILE A 300 10.74 1.23 -8.43
CA ILE A 300 9.61 2.08 -8.82
C ILE A 300 8.56 2.03 -7.71
N SER A 301 8.23 3.18 -7.15
CA SER A 301 7.34 3.27 -5.98
C SER A 301 6.13 4.13 -6.24
N MET A 302 4.97 3.50 -6.10
CA MET A 302 3.65 4.13 -6.22
C MET A 302 3.10 4.44 -4.84
N SER A 303 2.79 5.71 -4.58
CA SER A 303 2.34 6.19 -3.27
C SER A 303 3.20 5.68 -2.09
N PRO A 304 4.55 5.76 -2.14
CA PRO A 304 5.38 5.29 -1.04
C PRO A 304 5.19 6.15 0.23
N ASP A 305 5.45 5.54 1.37
CA ASP A 305 5.39 6.16 2.69
C ASP A 305 6.70 6.02 3.46
N TYR A 306 7.84 6.37 2.85
CA TYR A 306 9.18 6.23 3.46
C TYR A 306 9.37 7.00 4.77
N HIS A 307 8.53 7.99 5.02
CA HIS A 307 8.47 8.73 6.27
C HIS A 307 7.23 8.37 7.10
N GLY A 308 6.57 7.25 6.83
CA GLY A 308 5.29 6.88 7.39
C GLY A 308 4.18 7.86 7.00
N THR A 309 3.13 7.94 7.80
CA THR A 309 2.02 8.87 7.58
C THR A 309 1.55 9.47 8.89
N VAL A 310 1.15 10.73 8.84
CA VAL A 310 0.46 11.39 9.97
C VAL A 310 -0.91 10.81 10.22
N LEU A 311 -1.48 10.07 9.26
CA LEU A 311 -2.84 9.53 9.31
C LEU A 311 -2.89 8.06 9.74
N ALA A 312 -1.76 7.41 10.08
CA ALA A 312 -1.68 5.96 10.28
C ALA A 312 -2.79 5.37 11.16
N TYR A 313 -3.18 6.10 12.22
CA TYR A 313 -4.18 5.66 13.17
C TYR A 313 -5.60 5.52 12.60
N ILE A 314 -5.91 6.09 11.42
CA ILE A 314 -7.20 5.82 10.75
C ILE A 314 -7.35 4.33 10.41
N LEU A 315 -6.23 3.61 10.22
CA LEU A 315 -6.18 2.16 9.97
C LEU A 315 -6.21 1.31 11.25
N CYS A 316 -6.45 1.93 12.42
CA CYS A 316 -6.62 1.24 13.70
C CYS A 316 -8.08 1.36 14.18
N PRO A 317 -9.01 0.51 13.72
CA PRO A 317 -10.40 0.53 14.16
C PRO A 317 -10.54 0.59 15.68
N GLY A 318 -11.23 1.62 16.19
CA GLY A 318 -11.50 1.80 17.61
C GLY A 318 -10.39 2.46 18.44
N PHE A 319 -9.27 2.86 17.84
CA PHE A 319 -8.16 3.47 18.57
C PHE A 319 -8.49 4.90 19.09
N GLU A 320 -9.36 5.64 18.40
CA GLU A 320 -9.67 7.05 18.73
C GLU A 320 -10.33 7.30 20.09
N ILE A 321 -10.90 6.26 20.74
CA ILE A 321 -11.74 6.44 21.94
C ILE A 321 -11.00 6.08 23.26
N GLY A 322 -9.72 5.69 23.17
CA GLY A 322 -8.78 5.77 24.29
C GLY A 322 -8.66 4.54 25.19
N ASN A 323 -8.77 3.32 24.64
CA ASN A 323 -8.34 2.09 25.35
C ASN A 323 -7.25 1.38 24.55
N ASP A 324 -6.35 0.68 25.25
CA ASP A 324 -5.21 -0.09 24.72
C ASP A 324 -5.65 -1.33 23.89
N ILE A 325 -6.42 -1.16 22.80
CA ILE A 325 -6.95 -2.28 22.01
C ILE A 325 -6.66 -2.10 20.50
N ALA A 326 -5.90 -3.08 20.00
CA ALA A 326 -5.89 -3.70 18.66
C ALA A 326 -5.68 -2.83 17.41
N CYS A 327 -4.44 -2.38 17.20
CA CYS A 327 -3.96 -2.12 15.83
C CYS A 327 -3.09 -3.29 15.33
N VAL A 328 -2.67 -3.25 14.07
CA VAL A 328 -1.74 -4.23 13.51
C VAL A 328 -0.30 -3.72 13.59
N PRO A 329 0.70 -4.62 13.73
CA PRO A 329 2.12 -4.26 13.81
C PRO A 329 2.58 -3.23 12.78
N SER A 330 2.32 -3.47 11.48
CA SER A 330 2.84 -2.59 10.43
C SER A 330 2.18 -1.22 10.39
N VAL A 331 0.96 -1.05 10.90
CA VAL A 331 0.32 0.28 10.98
C VAL A 331 1.01 1.13 12.05
N PHE A 332 1.40 0.55 13.19
CA PHE A 332 2.22 1.29 14.17
C PHE A 332 3.57 1.69 13.58
N GLN A 333 4.18 0.81 12.79
CA GLN A 333 5.47 1.08 12.15
C GLN A 333 5.37 2.12 11.03
N GLN A 334 4.19 2.32 10.44
CA GLN A 334 3.93 3.36 9.44
C GLN A 334 3.53 4.71 10.04
N VAL A 335 3.48 4.86 11.36
CA VAL A 335 3.31 6.20 11.97
C VAL A 335 4.49 7.09 11.57
N TYR A 336 4.22 8.35 11.23
CA TYR A 336 5.22 9.27 10.63
C TYR A 336 6.58 9.36 11.35
N GLN A 337 6.59 9.15 12.67
CA GLN A 337 7.81 9.15 13.50
C GLN A 337 7.92 7.91 14.38
N SER A 338 7.44 6.76 13.90
CA SER A 338 7.62 5.47 14.57
C SER A 338 9.11 5.15 14.77
N ASN A 339 9.43 4.23 15.69
CA ASN A 339 10.81 3.78 15.87
C ASN A 339 11.35 3.15 14.58
N PHE A 340 10.50 2.41 13.86
CA PHE A 340 10.79 1.77 12.58
C PHE A 340 11.13 2.81 11.51
N VAL A 341 10.30 3.83 11.30
CA VAL A 341 10.55 4.88 10.30
C VAL A 341 11.81 5.67 10.65
N ASN A 342 11.98 6.05 11.91
CA ASN A 342 13.19 6.76 12.36
C ASN A 342 14.45 5.91 12.12
N LYS A 343 14.39 4.62 12.40
CA LYS A 343 15.49 3.68 12.17
C LYS A 343 15.68 3.37 10.69
N LEU A 344 14.64 3.31 9.87
CA LEU A 344 14.76 3.15 8.42
C LEU A 344 15.54 4.35 7.87
N ARG A 345 15.12 5.56 8.22
CA ARG A 345 15.63 6.81 7.66
C ARG A 345 17.03 7.19 8.15
N SER A 346 17.47 6.69 9.31
CA SER A 346 18.81 6.98 9.83
C SER A 346 19.93 6.53 8.90
N ASN A 347 21.10 7.17 9.01
CA ASN A 347 22.31 6.84 8.24
C ASN A 347 22.07 6.78 6.73
N ASN A 348 21.45 7.84 6.19
CA ASN A 348 21.08 8.00 4.78
C ASN A 348 20.12 6.91 4.27
N GLY A 349 19.32 6.30 5.13
CA GLY A 349 18.25 5.40 4.70
C GLY A 349 17.03 6.14 4.17
N ASP A 350 16.96 7.46 4.36
CA ASP A 350 16.08 8.39 3.65
C ASP A 350 16.60 8.79 2.26
N SER A 351 17.68 8.16 1.79
CA SER A 351 18.21 8.29 0.44
C SER A 351 18.13 6.96 -0.31
N ALA A 352 17.94 7.00 -1.63
CA ALA A 352 17.85 5.82 -2.45
C ALA A 352 19.13 4.94 -2.39
N TYR A 353 18.95 3.64 -2.61
CA TYR A 353 20.03 2.64 -2.67
C TYR A 353 20.31 2.15 -4.10
N VAL A 354 19.33 2.28 -5.00
CA VAL A 354 19.35 1.97 -6.43
C VAL A 354 18.66 3.11 -7.18
N PRO A 355 18.71 3.21 -8.52
CA PRO A 355 17.85 4.13 -9.26
C PRO A 355 16.39 4.03 -8.79
N THR A 356 15.83 5.13 -8.28
CA THR A 356 14.48 5.12 -7.67
C THR A 356 13.54 6.13 -8.30
N THR A 357 12.34 5.67 -8.66
CA THR A 357 11.27 6.48 -9.26
C THR A 357 10.05 6.49 -8.34
N ASN A 358 9.79 7.61 -7.68
CA ASN A 358 8.68 7.79 -6.77
C ASN A 358 7.56 8.57 -7.45
N VAL A 359 6.32 8.09 -7.37
CA VAL A 359 5.13 8.77 -7.89
C VAL A 359 4.08 8.85 -6.80
N TYR A 360 3.57 10.04 -6.53
CA TYR A 360 2.66 10.28 -5.41
C TYR A 360 1.70 11.44 -5.68
N SER A 361 0.64 11.51 -4.87
CA SER A 361 -0.50 12.39 -5.07
C SER A 361 -0.81 13.21 -3.82
N LEU A 362 -1.17 14.48 -3.97
CA LEU A 362 -1.62 15.32 -2.84
C LEU A 362 -2.94 14.80 -2.26
N THR A 363 -3.79 14.23 -3.10
CA THR A 363 -5.11 13.71 -2.73
C THR A 363 -5.07 12.30 -2.14
N ASP A 364 -3.89 11.82 -1.75
CA ASP A 364 -3.70 10.54 -1.06
C ASP A 364 -4.34 10.58 0.34
N GLU A 365 -5.40 9.81 0.53
CA GLU A 365 -6.22 9.74 1.74
C GLU A 365 -5.60 8.91 2.87
N ILE A 366 -4.54 8.17 2.59
CA ILE A 366 -3.90 7.25 3.55
C ILE A 366 -2.55 7.81 4.00
N VAL A 367 -1.76 8.33 3.06
CA VAL A 367 -0.41 8.83 3.31
C VAL A 367 -0.41 10.34 3.22
N GLN A 368 -0.06 11.00 4.33
CA GLN A 368 0.20 12.43 4.37
C GLN A 368 1.41 12.74 5.27
N PRO A 369 2.10 13.87 5.02
CA PRO A 369 1.98 14.74 3.84
C PRO A 369 2.49 14.07 2.56
N GLN A 370 1.93 14.46 1.40
CA GLN A 370 2.40 14.05 0.06
C GLN A 370 2.72 15.25 -0.85
N ILE A 371 3.31 16.31 -0.28
CA ILE A 371 3.70 17.51 -1.03
C ILE A 371 5.06 18.05 -0.58
N GLY A 372 5.82 18.56 -1.56
CA GLY A 372 7.15 19.15 -1.35
C GLY A 372 8.17 18.12 -0.86
N THR A 373 9.30 18.61 -0.35
CA THR A 373 10.37 17.75 0.18
C THR A 373 10.02 17.10 1.52
N ALA A 374 8.90 17.50 2.13
CA ALA A 374 8.34 16.89 3.33
C ALA A 374 7.42 15.69 3.01
N ALA A 375 7.06 15.50 1.73
CA ALA A 375 6.26 14.38 1.28
C ALA A 375 6.86 13.05 1.79
N SER A 376 6.02 12.18 2.31
CA SER A 376 6.47 10.87 2.81
C SER A 376 7.10 10.03 1.70
N ALA A 377 6.60 10.21 0.47
CA ALA A 377 7.13 9.57 -0.72
C ALA A 377 8.51 10.05 -1.17
N PHE A 378 9.03 11.16 -0.63
CA PHE A 378 10.26 11.77 -1.09
C PHE A 378 11.50 11.02 -0.59
N LEU A 379 12.39 10.64 -1.51
CA LEU A 379 13.74 10.17 -1.19
C LEU A 379 14.82 11.13 -1.68
N ASN A 380 15.88 11.24 -0.89
CA ASN A 380 17.11 11.93 -1.25
C ASN A 380 18.02 11.04 -2.13
N ASP A 381 19.10 11.61 -2.67
CA ASP A 381 20.10 10.88 -3.45
C ASP A 381 21.52 11.05 -2.92
N ALA A 382 21.74 10.78 -1.62
CA ALA A 382 23.07 10.87 -1.02
C ALA A 382 24.12 9.92 -1.64
N ARG A 383 23.68 8.91 -2.42
CA ARG A 383 24.54 7.90 -3.05
C ARG A 383 24.82 8.18 -4.54
N GLY A 384 24.16 9.17 -5.14
CA GLY A 384 24.30 9.49 -6.56
C GLY A 384 23.82 8.35 -7.47
N VAL A 385 22.80 7.60 -7.04
CA VAL A 385 22.22 6.48 -7.80
C VAL A 385 21.13 6.95 -8.76
N GLY A 386 20.67 8.19 -8.63
CA GLY A 386 19.59 8.78 -9.41
C GLY A 386 18.24 8.58 -8.73
N VAL A 387 17.54 9.69 -8.47
CA VAL A 387 16.19 9.68 -7.90
C VAL A 387 15.26 10.61 -8.67
N SER A 388 14.07 10.13 -8.98
CA SER A 388 12.98 10.91 -9.56
C SER A 388 11.80 10.95 -8.56
N ASN A 389 11.41 12.13 -8.09
CA ASN A 389 10.28 12.31 -7.18
C ASN A 389 9.17 13.08 -7.90
N THR A 390 8.17 12.37 -8.42
CA THR A 390 7.06 12.95 -9.21
C THR A 390 5.80 13.13 -8.36
N TYR A 391 5.52 14.38 -8.02
CA TYR A 391 4.25 14.82 -7.45
C TYR A 391 3.23 15.10 -8.57
N LEU A 392 2.17 14.28 -8.69
CA LEU A 392 1.28 14.27 -9.85
C LEU A 392 0.59 15.61 -10.15
N GLN A 393 -0.02 16.24 -9.14
CA GLN A 393 -0.76 17.50 -9.33
C GLN A 393 0.18 18.67 -9.65
N GLY A 394 1.44 18.61 -9.22
CA GLY A 394 2.45 19.60 -9.60
C GLY A 394 2.99 19.36 -11.01
N ALA A 395 3.26 18.10 -11.36
CA ALA A 395 3.82 17.72 -12.66
C ALA A 395 2.81 17.89 -13.81
N CYS A 396 1.54 17.56 -13.58
CA CYS A 396 0.46 17.65 -14.55
C CYS A 396 -0.60 18.68 -14.15
N LEU A 397 -0.16 19.86 -13.71
CA LEU A 397 -1.04 20.91 -13.19
C LEU A 397 -2.16 21.27 -14.17
N GLY A 398 -3.41 21.13 -13.72
CA GLY A 398 -4.61 21.43 -14.51
C GLY A 398 -4.89 20.46 -15.65
N LEU A 399 -4.17 19.34 -15.72
CA LEU A 399 -4.37 18.28 -16.71
C LEU A 399 -4.93 17.01 -16.04
N PRO A 400 -5.60 16.11 -16.80
CA PRO A 400 -6.26 14.93 -16.24
C PRO A 400 -5.38 14.06 -15.34
N ALA A 401 -4.11 13.82 -15.69
CA ALA A 401 -3.20 13.01 -14.89
C ALA A 401 -2.75 13.66 -13.56
N GLY A 402 -3.02 14.96 -13.39
CA GLY A 402 -2.85 15.71 -12.14
C GLY A 402 -4.17 15.96 -11.42
N GLY A 403 -5.22 15.19 -11.74
CA GLY A 403 -6.53 15.29 -11.09
C GLY A 403 -6.61 14.56 -9.74
N LEU A 404 -7.81 14.03 -9.45
CA LEU A 404 -8.11 13.31 -8.20
C LEU A 404 -7.59 11.87 -8.28
N TYR A 405 -6.38 11.64 -7.77
CA TYR A 405 -5.80 10.30 -7.62
C TYR A 405 -5.62 9.99 -6.14
N THR A 406 -6.44 9.09 -5.62
CA THR A 406 -6.31 8.53 -4.27
C THR A 406 -5.03 7.70 -4.12
N HIS A 407 -4.80 7.17 -2.92
CA HIS A 407 -3.67 6.30 -2.60
C HIS A 407 -3.55 5.12 -3.57
N ALA A 408 -4.65 4.41 -3.81
CA ALA A 408 -4.77 3.36 -4.83
C ALA A 408 -4.86 3.93 -6.25
N GLY A 409 -5.35 5.16 -6.40
CA GLY A 409 -5.48 5.86 -7.68
C GLY A 409 -4.19 5.96 -8.49
N VAL A 410 -3.06 6.13 -7.82
CA VAL A 410 -1.74 6.21 -8.47
C VAL A 410 -1.41 4.97 -9.29
N LEU A 411 -1.94 3.78 -8.93
CA LEU A 411 -1.67 2.53 -9.65
C LEU A 411 -2.22 2.49 -11.08
N TYR A 412 -3.26 3.27 -11.39
CA TYR A 412 -3.78 3.41 -12.75
C TYR A 412 -3.43 4.75 -13.40
N ASN A 413 -2.66 5.62 -12.73
CA ASN A 413 -2.30 6.91 -13.27
C ASN A 413 -1.42 6.75 -14.54
N PRO A 414 -1.70 7.51 -15.62
CA PRO A 414 -0.97 7.34 -16.88
C PRO A 414 0.49 7.78 -16.80
N VAL A 415 0.80 8.83 -16.05
CA VAL A 415 2.19 9.26 -15.84
C VAL A 415 2.93 8.28 -14.94
N ALA A 416 2.29 7.74 -13.91
CA ALA A 416 2.89 6.72 -13.06
C ALA A 416 3.31 5.48 -13.85
N TYR A 417 2.43 4.95 -14.71
CA TYR A 417 2.76 3.80 -15.55
C TYR A 417 3.81 4.12 -16.63
N ALA A 418 3.79 5.33 -17.18
CA ALA A 418 4.78 5.75 -18.16
C ALA A 418 6.16 5.94 -17.54
N LEU A 419 6.25 6.51 -16.33
CA LEU A 419 7.50 6.61 -15.56
C LEU A 419 8.05 5.22 -15.21
N LEU A 420 7.18 4.27 -14.86
CA LEU A 420 7.58 2.88 -14.65
C LEU A 420 8.20 2.30 -15.92
N THR A 421 7.50 2.41 -17.05
CA THR A 421 7.97 1.90 -18.34
C THR A 421 9.28 2.56 -18.76
N ASP A 422 9.39 3.87 -18.56
CA ASP A 422 10.57 4.65 -18.86
C ASP A 422 11.77 4.24 -18.01
N ALA A 423 11.59 3.99 -16.70
CA ALA A 423 12.64 3.47 -15.82
C ALA A 423 13.14 2.11 -16.29
N LEU A 424 12.24 1.18 -16.65
CA LEU A 424 12.64 -0.17 -17.08
C LEU A 424 13.36 -0.22 -18.43
N LEU A 425 13.21 0.81 -19.27
CA LEU A 425 13.73 0.85 -20.64
C LEU A 425 14.93 1.78 -20.81
N ASN A 426 15.33 2.53 -19.78
CA ASN A 426 16.41 3.50 -19.84
C ASN A 426 17.33 3.38 -18.62
N ASP A 427 18.56 3.90 -18.74
CA ASP A 427 19.46 3.98 -17.59
C ASP A 427 18.97 5.05 -16.61
N GLY A 428 18.97 4.71 -15.32
CA GLY A 428 18.55 5.59 -14.24
C GLY A 428 17.03 5.60 -14.01
N PRO A 429 16.54 6.45 -13.08
CA PRO A 429 15.13 6.49 -12.76
C PRO A 429 14.29 7.02 -13.94
N GLY A 430 12.98 6.76 -13.87
CA GLY A 430 12.00 7.30 -14.80
C GLY A 430 12.05 8.83 -14.85
N SER A 431 12.11 9.37 -16.05
CA SER A 431 12.24 10.80 -16.31
C SER A 431 10.90 11.39 -16.74
N PHE A 432 10.38 12.33 -15.95
CA PHE A 432 9.13 13.01 -16.28
C PHE A 432 9.19 13.73 -17.64
N ASP A 433 10.33 14.31 -18.00
CA ASP A 433 10.51 15.00 -19.28
C ASP A 433 10.24 14.07 -20.48
N ARG A 434 10.55 12.77 -20.36
CA ARG A 434 10.33 11.77 -21.41
C ARG A 434 8.88 11.30 -21.52
N VAL A 435 8.04 11.57 -20.51
CA VAL A 435 6.66 11.04 -20.41
C VAL A 435 5.61 12.11 -20.13
N SER A 436 5.98 13.39 -20.22
CA SER A 436 5.11 14.53 -19.94
C SER A 436 3.88 14.61 -20.86
N ASP A 437 3.95 13.99 -22.03
CA ASP A 437 2.82 13.87 -22.98
C ASP A 437 1.65 13.04 -22.42
N GLN A 438 1.90 12.22 -21.41
CA GLN A 438 0.88 11.40 -20.75
C GLN A 438 -0.03 12.21 -19.82
N CYS A 439 0.29 13.46 -19.50
CA CYS A 439 -0.53 14.28 -18.61
C CYS A 439 -1.98 14.47 -19.12
N GLY A 440 -2.20 14.37 -20.43
CA GLY A 440 -3.53 14.51 -21.05
C GLY A 440 -4.47 13.31 -20.84
N ASN A 441 -3.96 12.18 -20.34
CA ASN A 441 -4.74 10.97 -20.13
C ASN A 441 -5.32 10.91 -18.71
N ILE A 442 -6.47 10.25 -18.55
CA ILE A 442 -7.13 10.05 -17.24
C ILE A 442 -6.75 8.72 -16.57
N ALA A 443 -6.29 7.75 -17.35
CA ALA A 443 -5.78 6.47 -16.88
C ALA A 443 -4.71 5.99 -17.86
N ALA A 444 -3.81 5.12 -17.40
CA ALA A 444 -2.80 4.50 -18.26
C ALA A 444 -3.46 3.80 -19.46
N PRO A 445 -2.91 3.92 -20.68
CA PRO A 445 -3.44 3.22 -21.85
C PRO A 445 -3.56 1.71 -21.59
N GLY A 446 -4.75 1.15 -21.83
CA GLY A 446 -5.06 -0.26 -21.54
C GLY A 446 -5.82 -0.49 -20.23
N ILE A 447 -5.97 0.54 -19.39
CA ILE A 447 -6.84 0.51 -18.21
C ILE A 447 -8.28 0.87 -18.58
N SER A 448 -9.21 0.00 -18.22
CA SER A 448 -10.65 0.17 -18.36
C SER A 448 -11.30 0.75 -17.10
N LEU A 449 -12.59 1.02 -17.15
CA LEU A 449 -13.35 1.36 -15.95
C LEU A 449 -13.40 0.22 -14.93
N SER A 450 -13.51 -1.04 -15.38
CA SER A 450 -13.53 -2.19 -14.46
C SER A 450 -12.21 -2.33 -13.71
N ASP A 451 -11.09 -2.06 -14.39
CA ASP A 451 -9.75 -2.05 -13.78
C ASP A 451 -9.62 -0.97 -12.70
N VAL A 452 -10.19 0.22 -12.94
CA VAL A 452 -10.25 1.31 -11.94
C VAL A 452 -11.12 0.90 -10.76
N ILE A 453 -12.29 0.30 -11.01
CA ILE A 453 -13.19 -0.19 -9.96
C ILE A 453 -12.48 -1.23 -9.08
N GLU A 454 -11.83 -2.22 -9.68
CA GLU A 454 -11.11 -3.27 -8.95
C GLU A 454 -9.90 -2.71 -8.19
N THR A 455 -9.17 -1.77 -8.79
CA THR A 455 -8.04 -1.10 -8.12
C THR A 455 -8.53 -0.30 -6.90
N GLN A 456 -9.65 0.41 -6.99
CA GLN A 456 -10.20 1.16 -5.86
C GLN A 456 -10.84 0.25 -4.80
N ALA A 457 -11.34 -0.93 -5.21
CA ALA A 457 -11.82 -1.97 -4.29
C ALA A 457 -10.71 -2.57 -3.39
N THR A 458 -9.43 -2.27 -3.66
CA THR A 458 -8.34 -2.65 -2.76
C THR A 458 -8.43 -1.95 -1.40
N ILE A 459 -8.99 -0.73 -1.33
CA ILE A 459 -9.16 0.01 -0.08
C ILE A 459 -10.15 -0.68 0.88
N PRO A 460 -11.40 -1.00 0.47
CA PRO A 460 -12.29 -1.79 1.32
C PRO A 460 -11.72 -3.17 1.65
N MET A 461 -11.00 -3.81 0.74
CA MET A 461 -10.31 -5.08 1.03
C MET A 461 -9.25 -4.91 2.13
N THR A 462 -8.45 -3.84 2.09
CA THR A 462 -7.47 -3.51 3.14
C THR A 462 -8.16 -3.28 4.49
N ALA A 463 -9.24 -2.49 4.53
CA ALA A 463 -10.00 -2.25 5.76
C ALA A 463 -10.56 -3.55 6.35
N LEU A 464 -11.08 -4.44 5.50
CA LEU A 464 -11.55 -5.76 5.91
C LEU A 464 -10.40 -6.60 6.46
N ASN A 465 -9.29 -6.76 5.73
CA ASN A 465 -8.14 -7.55 6.18
C ASN A 465 -7.56 -7.04 7.49
N ILE A 466 -7.55 -5.73 7.72
CA ILE A 466 -7.20 -5.13 9.01
C ILE A 466 -8.16 -5.65 10.10
N LEU A 467 -9.48 -5.67 9.89
CA LEU A 467 -10.41 -6.24 10.88
C LEU A 467 -10.17 -7.75 11.10
N LEU A 468 -9.84 -8.49 10.05
CA LEU A 468 -9.66 -9.95 10.12
C LEU A 468 -8.34 -10.39 10.76
N TYR A 469 -7.33 -9.53 10.80
CA TYR A 469 -6.01 -9.90 11.29
C TYR A 469 -6.00 -10.16 12.79
N GLU A 470 -5.63 -11.36 13.22
CA GLU A 470 -5.67 -11.73 14.65
C GLU A 470 -4.45 -11.27 15.44
N GLY A 471 -3.31 -11.01 14.79
CA GLY A 471 -2.04 -10.61 15.40
C GLY A 471 -2.01 -9.16 15.93
N LYS A 472 -3.09 -8.72 16.57
CA LYS A 472 -3.25 -7.37 17.07
C LYS A 472 -2.26 -7.04 18.18
N VAL A 473 -1.71 -5.83 18.14
CA VAL A 473 -0.76 -5.30 19.13
C VAL A 473 -1.22 -3.95 19.66
N THR A 474 -0.65 -3.54 20.79
CA THR A 474 -0.92 -2.25 21.45
C THR A 474 0.25 -1.27 21.35
N ASN A 475 1.40 -1.77 20.90
CA ASN A 475 2.63 -1.00 20.73
C ASN A 475 3.29 -1.42 19.43
N GLU A 476 4.11 -0.53 18.91
CA GLU A 476 5.02 -0.84 17.81
C GLU A 476 5.96 -2.00 18.18
N PRO A 477 6.19 -2.98 17.29
CA PRO A 477 7.18 -4.03 17.49
C PRO A 477 8.58 -3.46 17.79
N GLU A 478 9.37 -4.23 18.56
CA GLU A 478 10.76 -3.87 18.82
C GLU A 478 11.61 -3.91 17.54
N ILE A 479 12.57 -3.01 17.45
CA ILE A 479 13.54 -2.99 16.35
C ILE A 479 14.45 -4.22 16.44
N LYS A 480 14.58 -4.96 15.34
CA LYS A 480 15.43 -6.14 15.24
C LYS A 480 16.89 -5.79 15.52
N SER A 481 17.58 -6.69 16.20
CA SER A 481 18.95 -6.46 16.70
C SER A 481 19.99 -6.15 15.60
N TYR A 482 19.76 -6.60 14.36
CA TYR A 482 20.65 -6.29 13.24
C TYR A 482 20.57 -4.81 12.81
N ALA A 483 19.47 -4.11 13.11
CA ALA A 483 19.21 -2.75 12.68
C ALA A 483 19.96 -1.73 13.55
N THR A 484 21.29 -1.78 13.47
CA THR A 484 22.21 -1.03 14.35
C THR A 484 22.56 0.36 13.83
N TYR A 485 22.32 0.65 12.56
CA TYR A 485 22.58 1.92 11.87
C TYR A 485 21.36 2.32 11.02
#